data_AF-A0A968JHN6-F1
#
_entry.id   AF-A0A968JHN6-F1
#
_cell.length_a   1.000
_cell.length_b   1.000
_cell.length_c   1.000
_cell.angle_alpha   90.00
_cell.angle_beta   90.00
_cell.angle_gamma   90.00
#
_symmetry.space_group_name_H-M   'P 1'
#
loop_
_entity.id
_entity.type
_entity.pdbx_description
1 polymer ?
#
loop_
_entity_poly.entity_id
_entity_poly.type
_entity_poly.pdbx_seq_one_letter_code
_entity_poly.pdbx_strand_id
1 'polypeptide(L)'
;LLLLRHSHLRETFGCTIHQVKRHSYGDLYFPLGVALAYLLAQDNALLYSVPLLLLTFADPTAALVGTFWGRRRYRTIEGTKTLEGSAAFFGVAFVLTLTALLLAGTFAPVSAVLVAGLLALIATAIEGISWRGIDNLLVPAVSGELLLGLLHVGPVVQAGLLLLILSVALIGAAIWFIRRVHLSVISY
;
A
#
# COMPACT_ATOMS: atom_id res chain seq x y z
N LEU A 1 -23.38 -52.19 13.15
CA LEU A 1 -21.94 -52.48 13.37
C LEU A 1 -21.15 -51.94 12.17
N LEU A 2 -20.56 -50.74 12.29
CA LEU A 2 -19.66 -50.01 11.35
C LEU A 2 -20.11 -48.60 10.86
N LEU A 3 -20.90 -47.83 11.63
CA LEU A 3 -21.20 -46.42 11.30
C LEU A 3 -21.05 -45.42 12.47
N LEU A 4 -20.29 -45.76 13.50
CA LEU A 4 -19.99 -44.85 14.62
C LEU A 4 -18.49 -44.84 14.94
N ARG A 5 -17.67 -44.56 13.93
CA ARG A 5 -16.22 -44.38 14.13
C ARG A 5 -15.69 -43.41 13.08
N HIS A 6 -15.97 -42.13 13.25
CA HIS A 6 -15.07 -41.02 12.90
C HIS A 6 -15.73 -39.67 13.29
N SER A 7 -16.11 -39.54 14.57
CA SER A 7 -16.42 -38.23 15.18
C SER A 7 -15.15 -37.42 15.52
N HIS A 8 -13.98 -38.08 15.60
CA HIS A 8 -12.73 -37.41 15.95
C HIS A 8 -12.10 -36.56 14.84
N LEU A 9 -12.36 -36.85 13.55
CA LEU A 9 -11.74 -36.08 12.45
C LEU A 9 -12.41 -34.71 12.26
N ARG A 10 -13.69 -34.57 12.60
CA ARG A 10 -14.37 -33.26 12.55
C ARG A 10 -13.89 -32.30 13.64
N GLU A 11 -13.42 -32.81 14.77
CA GLU A 11 -12.88 -31.98 15.85
C GLU A 11 -11.43 -31.56 15.58
N THR A 12 -10.60 -32.42 14.95
CA THR A 12 -9.20 -32.06 14.65
C THR A 12 -9.11 -30.99 13.54
N PHE A 13 -9.93 -31.09 12.49
CA PHE A 13 -9.96 -30.07 11.43
C PHE A 13 -10.71 -28.80 11.84
N GLY A 14 -11.75 -28.90 12.69
CA GLY A 14 -12.48 -27.74 13.22
C GLY A 14 -11.65 -26.89 14.20
N CYS A 15 -10.84 -27.52 15.05
CA CYS A 15 -10.00 -26.81 16.01
C CYS A 15 -8.77 -26.14 15.37
N THR A 16 -8.24 -26.66 14.26
CA THR A 16 -7.05 -26.06 13.62
C THR A 16 -7.41 -24.76 12.87
N ILE A 17 -8.67 -24.62 12.42
CA ILE A 17 -9.17 -23.39 11.79
C ILE A 17 -9.68 -22.38 12.84
N HIS A 18 -10.13 -22.85 14.02
CA HIS A 18 -10.66 -21.97 15.07
C HIS A 18 -9.66 -21.55 16.17
N GLN A 19 -8.35 -21.79 16.00
CA GLN A 19 -7.34 -21.42 17.00
C GLN A 19 -6.30 -20.37 16.58
N VAL A 20 -6.61 -19.52 15.60
CA VAL A 20 -5.92 -18.24 15.46
C VAL A 20 -6.88 -17.12 15.89
N LYS A 21 -7.05 -16.98 17.22
CA LYS A 21 -7.64 -15.77 17.82
C LYS A 21 -6.66 -14.60 17.69
N ARG A 22 -6.49 -14.13 16.46
CA ARG A 22 -6.21 -12.73 16.16
C ARG A 22 -7.15 -12.40 15.01
N HIS A 23 -8.31 -11.82 15.31
CA HIS A 23 -9.08 -11.10 14.31
C HIS A 23 -8.20 -9.94 13.81
N SER A 24 -7.36 -10.21 12.80
CA SER A 24 -6.73 -9.15 12.05
C SER A 24 -7.82 -8.60 11.15
N TYR A 25 -8.25 -7.36 11.39
CA TYR A 25 -9.23 -6.71 10.53
C TYR A 25 -8.77 -6.69 9.05
N GLY A 26 -7.47 -6.81 8.80
CA GLY A 26 -6.89 -6.96 7.45
C GLY A 26 -7.45 -8.15 6.66
N ASP A 27 -7.77 -9.28 7.29
CA ASP A 27 -8.30 -10.46 6.59
C ASP A 27 -9.70 -10.20 6.01
N LEU A 28 -10.45 -9.27 6.61
CA LEU A 28 -11.74 -8.80 6.10
C LEU A 28 -11.58 -7.62 5.13
N TYR A 29 -10.64 -6.71 5.40
CA TYR A 29 -10.43 -5.55 4.54
C TYR A 29 -9.78 -5.88 3.20
N PHE A 30 -9.00 -6.95 3.11
CA PHE A 30 -8.42 -7.38 1.84
C PHE A 30 -9.48 -7.75 0.78
N PRO A 31 -10.41 -8.71 1.01
CA PRO A 31 -11.44 -9.02 0.02
C PRO A 31 -12.38 -7.84 -0.26
N LEU A 32 -12.63 -6.99 0.73
CA LEU A 32 -13.38 -5.75 0.53
C LEU A 32 -12.61 -4.75 -0.34
N GLY A 33 -11.30 -4.64 -0.19
CA GLY A 33 -10.42 -3.83 -1.01
C GLY A 33 -10.38 -4.29 -2.46
N VAL A 34 -10.34 -5.60 -2.68
CA VAL A 34 -10.46 -6.21 -4.01
C VAL A 34 -11.82 -5.89 -4.65
N ALA A 35 -12.91 -6.06 -3.89
CA ALA A 35 -14.25 -5.71 -4.36
C ALA A 35 -14.37 -4.20 -4.67
N LEU A 36 -13.79 -3.34 -3.83
CA LEU A 36 -13.76 -1.90 -4.04
C LEU A 36 -12.97 -1.54 -5.29
N ALA A 37 -11.79 -2.13 -5.49
CA ALA A 37 -11.00 -1.95 -6.71
C ALA A 37 -11.81 -2.32 -7.95
N TYR A 38 -12.56 -3.43 -7.90
CA TYR A 38 -13.41 -3.87 -8.99
C TYR A 38 -14.54 -2.87 -9.28
N LEU A 39 -15.22 -2.36 -8.24
CA LEU A 39 -16.29 -1.38 -8.40
C LEU A 39 -15.79 -0.06 -8.98
N LEU A 40 -14.60 0.40 -8.57
CA LEU A 40 -14.01 1.64 -9.07
C LEU A 40 -13.41 1.51 -10.48
N ALA A 41 -13.11 0.29 -10.92
CA ALA A 41 -12.45 0.06 -12.20
C ALA A 41 -13.30 0.42 -13.42
N GLN A 42 -14.63 0.44 -13.32
CA GLN A 42 -15.54 0.81 -14.43
C GLN A 42 -15.20 0.08 -15.75
N ASP A 43 -15.03 -1.25 -15.69
CA ASP A 43 -14.62 -2.13 -16.81
C ASP A 43 -13.23 -1.84 -17.41
N ASN A 44 -12.46 -0.92 -16.84
CA ASN A 44 -11.09 -0.63 -17.25
C ASN A 44 -10.10 -1.57 -16.55
N ALA A 45 -9.49 -2.47 -17.32
CA ALA A 45 -8.51 -3.43 -16.81
C ALA A 45 -7.30 -2.78 -16.10
N LEU A 46 -6.88 -1.59 -16.52
CA LEU A 46 -5.77 -0.87 -15.90
C LEU A 46 -6.16 -0.32 -14.53
N LEU A 47 -7.37 0.25 -14.43
CA LEU A 47 -7.91 0.77 -13.16
C LEU A 47 -8.17 -0.33 -12.13
N TYR A 48 -8.37 -1.57 -12.56
CA TYR A 48 -8.45 -2.72 -11.65
C TYR A 48 -7.07 -3.29 -11.30
N SER A 49 -6.23 -3.54 -12.31
CA SER A 49 -4.97 -4.26 -12.14
C SER A 49 -3.96 -3.50 -11.28
N VAL A 50 -3.83 -2.19 -11.45
CA VAL A 50 -2.86 -1.40 -10.68
C VAL A 50 -3.17 -1.44 -9.17
N PRO A 51 -4.37 -1.06 -8.70
CA PRO A 51 -4.77 -1.24 -7.30
C PRO A 51 -4.56 -2.65 -6.75
N LEU A 52 -4.92 -3.67 -7.53
CA LEU A 52 -4.81 -5.06 -7.12
C LEU A 52 -3.33 -5.49 -6.98
N LEU A 53 -2.46 -5.07 -7.88
CA LEU A 53 -1.02 -5.33 -7.81
C LEU A 53 -0.39 -4.70 -6.56
N LEU A 54 -0.81 -3.48 -6.20
CA LEU A 54 -0.32 -2.81 -4.98
C LEU A 54 -0.73 -3.59 -3.72
N LEU A 55 -2.01 -3.96 -3.62
CA LEU A 55 -2.54 -4.79 -2.53
C LEU A 55 -1.79 -6.13 -2.40
N THR A 56 -1.60 -6.82 -3.52
CA THR A 56 -1.15 -8.22 -3.52
C THR A 56 0.36 -8.37 -3.39
N PHE A 57 1.14 -7.40 -3.86
CA PHE A 57 2.60 -7.51 -3.90
C PHE A 57 3.31 -6.43 -3.10
N ALA A 58 2.89 -5.17 -3.18
CA ALA A 58 3.62 -4.08 -2.54
C ALA A 58 3.52 -4.18 -1.01
N ASP A 59 2.31 -4.41 -0.48
CA ASP A 59 2.08 -4.50 0.97
C ASP A 59 2.78 -5.71 1.62
N PRO A 60 2.62 -6.96 1.13
CA PRO A 60 3.37 -8.09 1.68
C PRO A 60 4.89 -7.93 1.58
N THR A 61 5.39 -7.32 0.50
CA THR A 61 6.84 -7.07 0.35
C THR A 61 7.33 -6.06 1.38
N ALA A 62 6.56 -5.01 1.65
CA ALA A 62 6.89 -4.02 2.68
C ALA A 62 6.95 -4.66 4.07
N ALA A 63 5.98 -5.52 4.41
CA ALA A 63 5.95 -6.26 5.66
C ALA A 63 7.14 -7.23 5.78
N LEU A 64 7.45 -7.96 4.70
CA LEU A 64 8.59 -8.87 4.64
C LEU A 64 9.90 -8.11 4.86
N VAL A 65 10.14 -7.06 4.07
CA VAL A 65 11.38 -6.29 4.14
C VAL A 65 11.52 -5.59 5.49
N GLY A 66 10.43 -5.03 6.01
CA GLY A 66 10.42 -4.40 7.34
C GLY A 66 10.71 -5.39 8.47
N THR A 67 10.30 -6.66 8.32
CA THR A 67 10.57 -7.69 9.33
C THR A 67 12.02 -8.17 9.30
N PHE A 68 12.59 -8.42 8.10
CA PHE A 68 13.93 -8.99 7.96
C PHE A 68 15.06 -7.95 7.98
N TRP A 69 14.85 -6.77 7.39
CA TRP A 69 15.88 -5.74 7.24
C TRP A 69 15.53 -4.41 7.92
N GLY A 70 14.40 -4.33 8.62
CA GLY A 70 13.93 -3.11 9.28
C GLY A 70 14.82 -2.66 10.44
N ARG A 71 15.66 -1.65 10.19
CA ARG A 71 16.53 -1.02 11.20
C ARG A 71 15.94 0.30 11.69
N ARG A 72 15.45 1.13 10.77
CA ARG A 72 14.95 2.47 11.07
C ARG A 72 13.44 2.44 11.31
N ARG A 73 13.09 2.18 12.56
CA ARG A 73 11.71 2.06 13.02
C ARG A 73 11.10 3.42 13.35
N TYR A 74 9.84 3.62 12.97
CA TYR A 74 9.02 4.76 13.39
C TYR A 74 7.71 4.24 13.98
N ARG A 75 7.20 4.95 14.99
CA ARG A 75 5.92 4.59 15.62
C ARG A 75 4.78 5.12 14.77
N THR A 76 3.86 4.23 14.42
CA THR A 76 2.52 4.59 13.97
C THR A 76 1.56 4.45 15.15
N ILE A 77 0.29 4.82 14.95
CA ILE A 77 -0.73 4.80 16.01
C ILE A 77 -0.90 3.38 16.60
N GLU A 78 -0.59 2.33 15.85
CA GLU A 78 -0.90 0.95 16.24
C GLU A 78 0.28 -0.02 16.22
N GLY A 79 1.47 0.47 15.90
CA GLY A 79 2.62 -0.40 15.80
C GLY A 79 3.89 0.32 15.39
N THR A 80 4.83 -0.48 14.91
CA THR A 80 6.12 0.00 14.48
C THR A 80 6.29 -0.34 13.01
N LYS A 81 6.34 0.68 12.15
CA LYS A 81 6.72 0.53 10.74
C LYS A 81 8.19 0.89 10.57
N THR A 82 8.75 0.60 9.41
CA THR A 82 10.19 0.76 9.13
C THR A 82 10.38 1.52 7.84
N LEU A 83 11.37 2.41 7.79
CA LEU A 83 11.70 3.13 6.56
C LEU A 83 12.11 2.17 5.44
N GLU A 84 12.76 1.05 5.77
CA GLU A 84 13.15 0.03 4.80
C GLU A 84 11.93 -0.66 4.16
N GLY A 85 10.91 -1.00 4.97
CA GLY A 85 9.63 -1.51 4.48
C GLY A 85 8.91 -0.51 3.57
N SER A 86 8.84 0.77 3.94
CA SER A 86 8.25 1.81 3.09
C SER A 86 9.01 2.01 1.78
N ALA A 87 10.34 1.93 1.80
CA ALA A 87 11.15 2.00 0.59
C ALA A 87 10.91 0.80 -0.33
N ALA A 88 10.75 -0.39 0.24
CA ALA A 88 10.38 -1.60 -0.51
C ALA A 88 8.98 -1.48 -1.12
N PHE A 89 7.99 -1.01 -0.35
CA PHE A 89 6.66 -0.71 -0.87
C PHE A 89 6.74 0.22 -2.07
N PHE A 90 7.42 1.37 -1.91
CA PHE A 90 7.58 2.37 -2.95
C PHE A 90 8.19 1.77 -4.22
N GLY A 91 9.30 1.04 -4.09
CA GLY A 91 9.99 0.43 -5.23
C GLY A 91 9.12 -0.59 -5.97
N VAL A 92 8.45 -1.47 -5.24
CA VAL A 92 7.55 -2.48 -5.83
C VAL A 92 6.35 -1.81 -6.48
N ALA A 93 5.71 -0.86 -5.79
CA ALA A 93 4.58 -0.09 -6.30
C ALA A 93 4.96 0.64 -7.60
N PHE A 94 6.12 1.28 -7.63
CA PHE A 94 6.63 1.99 -8.80
C PHE A 94 6.85 1.03 -9.98
N VAL A 95 7.56 -0.08 -9.77
CA VAL A 95 7.87 -1.04 -10.85
C VAL A 95 6.60 -1.68 -11.38
N LEU A 96 5.71 -2.19 -10.52
CA LEU A 96 4.48 -2.84 -10.94
C LEU A 96 3.56 -1.89 -11.70
N THR A 97 3.40 -0.67 -11.19
CA THR A 97 2.59 0.35 -11.87
C THR A 97 3.21 0.72 -13.21
N LEU A 98 4.52 1.01 -13.26
CA LEU A 98 5.21 1.36 -14.49
C LEU A 98 5.07 0.26 -15.54
N THR A 99 5.30 -1.00 -15.16
CA THR A 99 5.14 -2.15 -16.06
C THR A 99 3.70 -2.26 -16.56
N ALA A 100 2.69 -2.13 -15.69
CA ALA A 100 1.29 -2.17 -16.11
C ALA A 100 0.96 -1.04 -17.11
N LEU A 101 1.41 0.19 -16.85
CA LEU A 101 1.17 1.34 -17.73
C LEU A 101 1.85 1.17 -19.10
N LEU A 102 3.10 0.69 -19.12
CA LEU A 102 3.84 0.47 -20.37
C LEU A 102 3.25 -0.67 -21.20
N LEU A 103 2.82 -1.76 -20.56
CA LEU A 103 2.19 -2.89 -21.24
C LEU A 103 0.81 -2.55 -21.79
N ALA A 104 0.05 -1.71 -21.08
CA ALA A 104 -1.26 -1.26 -21.55
C ALA A 104 -1.16 -0.27 -22.73
N GLY A 105 0.01 0.34 -22.95
CA GLY A 105 0.23 1.30 -24.04
C GLY A 105 -0.60 2.58 -23.92
N THR A 106 -1.16 2.87 -22.73
CA THR A 106 -2.08 3.99 -22.51
C THR A 106 -1.37 5.34 -22.37
N PHE A 107 -0.10 5.34 -21.96
CA PHE A 107 0.69 6.54 -21.75
C PHE A 107 1.95 6.55 -22.61
N ALA A 108 2.40 7.76 -23.00
CA ALA A 108 3.76 7.94 -23.48
C ALA A 108 4.77 7.55 -22.36
N PRO A 109 5.98 7.06 -22.70
CA PRO A 109 6.93 6.55 -21.69
C PRO A 109 7.23 7.53 -20.54
N VAL A 110 7.37 8.82 -20.86
CA VAL A 110 7.59 9.87 -19.84
C VAL A 110 6.40 9.98 -18.89
N SER A 111 5.17 10.00 -19.42
CA SER A 111 3.96 10.02 -18.61
C SER A 111 3.81 8.77 -17.76
N ALA A 112 4.13 7.59 -18.29
CA ALA A 112 4.10 6.34 -17.52
C ALA A 112 5.03 6.41 -16.29
N VAL A 113 6.25 6.93 -16.45
CA VAL A 113 7.19 7.12 -15.34
C VAL A 113 6.66 8.13 -14.31
N LEU A 114 6.11 9.26 -14.76
CA LEU A 114 5.57 10.29 -13.87
C LEU A 114 4.36 9.77 -13.07
N VAL A 115 3.42 9.12 -13.74
CA VAL A 115 2.21 8.56 -13.13
C VAL A 115 2.56 7.42 -12.17
N ALA A 116 3.48 6.53 -12.54
CA ALA A 116 3.96 5.48 -11.64
C ALA A 116 4.64 6.06 -10.39
N GLY A 117 5.45 7.11 -10.55
CA GLY A 117 6.08 7.81 -9.43
C GLY A 117 5.06 8.45 -8.48
N LEU A 118 4.06 9.14 -9.04
CA LEU A 118 2.96 9.73 -8.28
C LEU A 118 2.18 8.69 -7.48
N LEU A 119 1.73 7.62 -8.14
CA LEU A 119 0.98 6.54 -7.51
C LEU A 119 1.79 5.86 -6.42
N ALA A 120 3.06 5.54 -6.68
CA ALA A 120 3.92 4.90 -5.70
C ALA A 120 4.14 5.79 -4.46
N LEU A 121 4.36 7.10 -4.64
CA LEU A 121 4.51 8.04 -3.52
C LEU A 121 3.25 8.12 -2.66
N ILE A 122 2.09 8.31 -3.29
CA ILE A 122 0.81 8.45 -2.58
C ILE A 122 0.44 7.15 -1.89
N ALA A 123 0.56 6.01 -2.57
CA ALA A 123 0.28 4.70 -1.97
C ALA A 123 1.22 4.40 -0.79
N THR A 124 2.51 4.71 -0.91
CA THR A 124 3.47 4.55 0.21
C THR A 124 3.13 5.47 1.38
N ALA A 125 2.66 6.69 1.12
CA ALA A 125 2.25 7.61 2.18
C ALA A 125 0.99 7.10 2.90
N ILE A 126 -0.02 6.63 2.16
CA ILE A 126 -1.22 6.00 2.71
C ILE A 126 -0.83 4.80 3.55
N GLU A 127 -0.01 3.90 3.01
CA GLU A 127 0.51 2.75 3.72
C GLU A 127 1.20 3.19 5.02
N GLY A 128 2.10 4.17 4.96
CA GLY A 128 2.84 4.65 6.13
C GLY A 128 1.98 5.27 7.24
N ILE A 129 0.81 5.82 6.91
CA ILE A 129 -0.10 6.53 7.84
C ILE A 129 -1.26 5.64 8.31
N SER A 130 -1.61 4.61 7.54
CA SER A 130 -2.80 3.77 7.77
C SER A 130 -2.72 2.90 9.04
N TRP A 131 -3.90 2.57 9.58
CA TRP A 131 -4.11 1.77 10.80
C TRP A 131 -4.92 0.48 10.49
N ARG A 132 -4.70 -0.64 11.22
CA ARG A 132 -5.50 -1.91 11.25
C ARG A 132 -5.95 -2.42 9.89
N GLY A 133 -5.09 -2.38 8.89
CA GLY A 133 -5.47 -2.93 7.59
C GLY A 133 -6.41 -2.03 6.78
N ILE A 134 -6.67 -0.78 7.20
CA ILE A 134 -7.46 0.20 6.43
C ILE A 134 -6.74 0.62 5.14
N ASP A 135 -5.41 0.48 5.10
CA ASP A 135 -4.59 0.54 3.89
C ASP A 135 -5.13 -0.40 2.81
N ASN A 136 -5.62 -1.59 3.17
CA ASN A 136 -6.23 -2.50 2.21
C ASN A 136 -7.51 -1.95 1.54
N LEU A 137 -8.16 -0.91 2.11
CA LEU A 137 -9.28 -0.20 1.49
C LEU A 137 -8.82 1.11 0.83
N LEU A 138 -7.95 1.86 1.50
CA LEU A 138 -7.50 3.18 1.06
C LEU A 138 -6.54 3.10 -0.12
N VAL A 139 -5.61 2.15 -0.12
CA VAL A 139 -4.65 2.00 -1.23
C VAL A 139 -5.39 1.74 -2.53
N PRO A 140 -6.35 0.79 -2.63
CA PRO A 140 -7.10 0.60 -3.86
C PRO A 140 -7.95 1.79 -4.28
N ALA A 141 -8.67 2.39 -3.32
CA ALA A 141 -9.54 3.51 -3.58
C ALA A 141 -8.77 4.70 -4.13
N VAL A 142 -7.71 5.11 -3.43
CA VAL A 142 -6.95 6.29 -3.81
C VAL A 142 -6.11 6.04 -5.05
N SER A 143 -5.50 4.85 -5.20
CA SER A 143 -4.70 4.55 -6.41
C SER A 143 -5.57 4.45 -7.67
N GLY A 144 -6.77 3.86 -7.58
CA GLY A 144 -7.72 3.79 -8.69
C GLY A 144 -8.21 5.18 -9.12
N GLU A 145 -8.69 5.99 -8.17
CA GLU A 145 -9.17 7.35 -8.46
C GLU A 145 -8.06 8.29 -8.94
N LEU A 146 -6.87 8.22 -8.33
CA LEU A 146 -5.73 9.00 -8.78
C LEU A 146 -5.32 8.62 -10.20
N LEU A 147 -5.29 7.32 -10.52
CA LEU A 147 -4.97 6.86 -11.87
C LEU A 147 -6.03 7.36 -12.88
N LEU A 148 -7.32 7.22 -12.56
CA LEU A 148 -8.43 7.71 -13.39
C LEU A 148 -8.28 9.21 -13.70
N GLY A 149 -7.98 10.03 -12.69
CA GLY A 149 -7.74 11.46 -12.87
C GLY A 149 -6.52 11.77 -13.75
N LEU A 150 -5.46 10.95 -13.67
CA LEU A 150 -4.22 11.15 -14.42
C LEU A 150 -4.29 10.66 -15.88
N LEU A 151 -5.26 9.80 -16.25
CA LEU A 151 -5.46 9.33 -17.63
C LEU A 151 -5.67 10.46 -18.63
N HIS A 152 -6.31 11.55 -18.21
CA HIS A 152 -6.74 12.65 -19.08
C HIS A 152 -5.80 13.87 -19.01
N VAL A 153 -4.66 13.74 -18.34
CA VAL A 153 -3.77 14.85 -18.00
C VAL A 153 -2.41 14.68 -18.67
N GLY A 154 -1.89 15.74 -19.27
CA GLY A 154 -0.61 15.72 -19.97
C GLY A 154 0.63 15.67 -19.04
N PRO A 155 1.81 15.32 -19.58
CA PRO A 155 3.04 15.13 -18.81
C PRO A 155 3.49 16.37 -18.02
N VAL A 156 3.22 17.57 -18.52
CA VAL A 156 3.57 18.82 -17.83
C VAL A 156 2.83 18.95 -16.49
N VAL A 157 1.53 18.65 -16.48
CA VAL A 157 0.71 18.73 -15.26
C VAL A 157 1.06 17.56 -14.33
N GLN A 158 1.27 16.35 -14.88
CA GLN A 158 1.76 15.20 -14.10
C GLN A 158 3.08 15.54 -13.37
N ALA A 159 4.04 16.14 -14.08
CA ALA A 159 5.31 16.59 -13.49
C ALA A 159 5.09 17.69 -12.44
N GLY A 160 4.21 18.66 -12.71
CA GLY A 160 3.85 19.71 -11.75
C GLY A 160 3.27 19.16 -10.45
N LEU A 161 2.36 18.18 -10.54
CA LEU A 161 1.79 17.49 -9.38
C LEU A 161 2.87 16.72 -8.59
N LEU A 162 3.77 16.04 -9.29
CA LEU A 162 4.86 15.30 -8.66
C LEU A 162 5.80 16.24 -7.90
N LEU A 163 6.19 17.35 -8.53
CA LEU A 163 7.01 18.38 -7.89
C LEU A 163 6.31 19.00 -6.68
N LEU A 164 5.01 19.26 -6.78
CA LEU A 164 4.21 19.76 -5.67
C LEU A 164 4.25 18.79 -4.48
N ILE A 165 3.98 17.51 -4.71
CA ILE A 165 4.00 16.47 -3.65
C ILE A 165 5.40 16.37 -3.02
N LEU A 166 6.45 16.35 -3.84
CA LEU A 166 7.83 16.31 -3.35
C LEU A 166 8.18 17.56 -2.52
N SER A 167 7.72 18.75 -2.94
CA SER A 167 7.95 19.99 -2.19
C SER A 167 7.26 19.97 -0.83
N VAL A 168 6.02 19.48 -0.77
CA VAL A 168 5.27 19.34 0.48
C VAL A 168 5.95 18.33 1.40
N ALA A 169 6.40 17.20 0.85
CA ALA A 169 7.12 16.17 1.62
C ALA A 169 8.45 16.72 2.18
N LEU A 170 9.20 17.48 1.40
CA LEU A 170 10.45 18.13 1.83
C LEU A 170 10.21 19.15 2.95
N ILE A 171 9.19 20.00 2.82
CA ILE A 171 8.81 20.97 3.86
C ILE A 171 8.41 20.25 5.15
N GLY A 172 7.59 19.20 5.05
CA GLY A 172 7.20 18.38 6.20
C GLY A 172 8.40 17.73 6.90
N ALA A 173 9.35 17.18 6.12
CA ALA A 173 10.58 16.60 6.65
C ALA A 173 11.47 17.65 7.33
N ALA A 174 11.59 18.85 6.75
CA ALA A 174 12.35 19.96 7.35
C ALA A 174 11.75 20.41 8.68
N ILE A 175 10.42 20.58 8.75
CA ILE A 175 9.72 20.93 9.99
C ILE A 175 9.93 19.85 11.05
N TRP A 176 9.80 18.58 10.67
CA TRP A 176 10.03 17.45 11.57
C TRP A 176 11.47 17.45 12.11
N PHE A 177 12.46 17.69 11.25
CA PHE A 177 13.87 17.75 11.62
C PHE A 177 14.16 18.88 12.61
N ILE A 178 13.66 20.09 12.34
CA ILE A 178 13.83 21.25 13.22
C ILE A 178 13.21 20.97 14.61
N ARG A 179 12.00 20.41 14.66
CA ARG A 179 11.35 20.04 15.93
C ARG A 179 12.15 19.01 16.71
N ARG A 180 12.72 18.01 16.02
CA ARG A 180 13.53 16.96 16.65
C ARG A 180 14.79 17.52 17.29
N VAL A 181 15.49 18.44 16.62
CA VAL A 181 16.69 19.10 17.15
C VAL A 181 16.33 19.98 18.35
N HIS A 182 15.26 20.77 18.26
CA HIS A 182 14.84 21.65 19.35
C HIS A 182 14.51 20.90 20.64
N LEU A 183 13.79 19.77 20.55
CA LEU A 183 13.47 18.94 21.72
C LEU A 183 14.72 18.31 22.37
N SER A 184 15.75 18.00 21.57
CA SER A 184 17.01 17.48 22.11
C SER A 184 17.86 18.53 22.84
N VAL A 185 17.66 19.83 22.57
CA VAL A 185 18.39 20.93 23.23
C VAL A 185 17.75 21.30 24.57
N ILE A 186 16.43 21.18 24.72
CA ILE A 186 15.69 21.51 25.96
C ILE A 186 15.83 20.40 27.03
N SER A 187 16.29 19.21 26.65
CA SER A 187 16.41 18.05 27.56
C SER A 187 17.79 17.96 28.27
N TYR A 188 18.63 19.01 28.18
CA TYR A 188 19.88 19.18 28.91
C TYR A 188 19.79 20.40 29.83
#